data_AF-A0A3M4B5T2-F1
#
_entry.id   AF-A0A3M4B5T2-F1
#
_cell.length_a   1.000
_cell.length_b   1.000
_cell.length_c   1.000
_cell.angle_alpha   90.00
_cell.angle_beta   90.00
_cell.angle_gamma   90.00
#
_symmetry.space_group_name_H-M   'P 1'
#
loop_
_entity.id
_entity.type
_entity.pdbx_description
1 polymer ?
#
loop_
_entity_poly.entity_id
_entity_poly.type
_entity_poly.pdbx_seq_one_letter_code
_entity_poly.pdbx_strand_id
1 'polypeptide(L)' 'MLEVSVNEERYLLSTGDSILFYADQPHRYRNPADSEALAFLVMSYPERMD' A
#
# COMPACT_ATOMS: atom_id res chain seq x y z
N MET A 1 -11.72 -3.93 -2.40
CA MET A 1 -11.31 -3.35 -1.10
C MET A 1 -9.93 -3.87 -0.76
N LEU A 2 -9.03 -3.02 -0.28
CA LEU A 2 -7.67 -3.41 0.08
C LEU A 2 -7.34 -2.94 1.49
N GLU A 3 -6.88 -3.84 2.34
CA GLU A 3 -6.31 -3.50 3.63
C GLU A 3 -4.80 -3.29 3.45
N VAL A 4 -4.30 -2.13 3.86
CA VAL A 4 -2.87 -1.80 3.88
C VAL A 4 -2.46 -1.60 5.33
N SER A 5 -1.54 -2.42 5.82
CA SER A 5 -0.89 -2.21 7.12
C SER A 5 0.44 -1.53 6.89
N VAL A 6 0.74 -0.50 7.68
CA VAL A 6 1.98 0.29 7.61
C VAL A 6 2.41 0.52 9.06
N ASN A 7 3.52 -0.08 9.48
CA ASN A 7 3.87 -0.25 10.91
C ASN A 7 2.69 -0.84 11.71
N GLU A 8 2.24 -0.13 12.74
CA GLU A 8 1.11 -0.52 13.61
C GLU A 8 -0.24 0.01 13.10
N GLU A 9 -0.23 0.85 12.06
CA GLU A 9 -1.42 1.45 11.50
C GLU A 9 -2.03 0.59 10.39
N ARG A 10 -3.36 0.62 10.31
CA ARG A 10 -4.13 -0.14 9.33
C ARG A 10 -5.13 0.76 8.63
N TYR A 11 -5.06 0.75 7.31
CA TYR A 11 -5.91 1.53 6.42
C TYR A 11 -6.75 0.59 5.57
N LEU A 12 -7.99 1.00 5.31
CA LEU A 12 -8.90 0.30 4.43
C LEU A 12 -9.21 1.17 3.23
N LEU A 13 -8.83 0.70 2.05
CA LEU A 13 -8.99 1.42 0.79
C LEU A 13 -10.14 0.81 -0.02
N SER A 14 -11.05 1.68 -0.43
CA SER A 14 -12.09 1.40 -1.42
C SER A 14 -11.58 1.73 -2.82
N THR A 15 -12.36 1.37 -3.85
CA THR A 15 -12.02 1.72 -5.24
C THR A 15 -11.94 3.24 -5.39
N GLY A 16 -10.81 3.73 -5.87
CA GLY A 16 -10.54 5.16 -6.04
C GLY A 16 -9.73 5.79 -4.91
N ASP A 17 -9.61 5.13 -3.76
CA ASP A 17 -8.78 5.61 -2.66
C ASP A 17 -7.29 5.38 -2.95
N SER A 18 -6.45 6.25 -2.39
CA SER A 18 -4.99 6.14 -2.48
C SER A 18 -4.35 6.45 -1.13
N ILE A 19 -3.21 5.82 -0.86
CA ILE A 19 -2.34 6.13 0.28
C ILE A 19 -0.90 6.31 -0.20
N LEU A 20 -0.18 7.21 0.47
CA LEU A 20 1.26 7.41 0.31
C LEU A 20 1.95 7.12 1.64
N PHE A 21 3.01 6.31 1.61
CA PHE A 21 3.85 6.02 2.77
C PHE A 21 5.27 5.68 2.29
N TYR A 22 6.24 5.66 3.22
CA TYR A 22 7.61 5.30 2.89
C TYR A 22 7.75 3.78 2.76
N ALA A 23 8.21 3.29 1.61
CA ALA A 23 8.20 1.85 1.32
C ALA A 23 9.22 1.04 2.14
N ASP A 24 10.16 1.68 2.83
CA ASP A 24 11.19 1.05 3.67
C ASP A 24 10.67 0.65 5.06
N GLN A 25 9.50 1.13 5.47
CA GLN A 25 8.86 0.70 6.70
C GLN A 25 8.10 -0.63 6.51
N PRO A 26 7.97 -1.48 7.55
CA PRO A 26 7.17 -2.69 7.49
C PRO A 26 5.75 -2.40 6.97
N HIS A 27 5.39 -3.03 5.85
CA HIS A 27 4.07 -2.88 5.26
C HIS A 27 3.54 -4.20 4.71
N ARG A 28 2.22 -4.34 4.70
CA ARG A 28 1.52 -5.54 4.22
C ARG A 28 0.25 -5.16 3.47
N TYR A 29 0.00 -5.87 2.38
CA TYR A 29 -1.25 -5.80 1.63
C TYR A 29 -2.08 -7.05 1.92
N ARG A 30 -3.35 -6.86 2.27
CA ARG A 30 -4.31 -7.95 2.48
C ARG A 30 -5.59 -7.62 1.74
N ASN A 31 -6.06 -8.55 0.91
CA ASN A 31 -7.42 -8.50 0.39
C ASN A 31 -8.34 -9.27 1.36
N PRO A 32 -9.22 -8.60 2.12
CA PRO A 32 -10.13 -9.27 3.03
C PRO A 32 -11.45 -9.70 2.36
N ALA A 33 -11.67 -9.35 1.08
CA ALA A 33 -12.90 -9.68 0.37
C ALA A 33 -12.79 -11.02 -0.37
N ASP A 34 -13.95 -11.62 -0.64
CA ASP A 34 -14.06 -12.87 -1.43
C ASP A 34 -13.98 -12.62 -2.95
N SER A 35 -13.74 -11.37 -3.37
CA SER A 35 -13.55 -10.96 -4.75
C SER A 35 -12.14 -10.44 -4.97
N GLU A 36 -11.70 -10.39 -6.23
CA GLU A 36 -10.39 -9.84 -6.59
C GLU A 36 -10.28 -8.35 -6.25
N ALA A 37 -9.09 -7.93 -5.83
CA ALA A 37 -8.72 -6.54 -5.65
C ALA A 37 -7.57 -6.19 -6.59
N LEU A 38 -7.79 -5.22 -7.49
CA LEU A 38 -6.75 -4.64 -8.32
C LEU A 38 -6.26 -3.33 -7.70
N ALA A 39 -4.94 -3.21 -7.54
CA ALA A 39 -4.29 -2.00 -7.04
C ALA A 39 -3.09 -1.65 -7.92
N PHE A 40 -2.78 -0.36 -8.01
CA PHE A 40 -1.61 0.15 -8.71
C PHE A 40 -0.59 0.65 -7.68
N LEU A 41 0.63 0.10 -7.75
CA LEU A 41 1.75 0.58 -6.94
C LEU A 41 2.59 1.54 -7.78
N VAL A 42 2.69 2.78 -7.34
CA VAL A 42 3.60 3.79 -7.89
C VAL A 42 4.65 4.06 -6.83
N MET A 43 5.93 3.88 -7.18
CA MET A 43 7.04 4.09 -6.26
C MET A 43 8.17 4.86 -6.95
N SER A 44 8.78 5.77 -6.18
CA SER A 44 10.04 6.41 -6.54
C SER A 44 11.15 5.82 -5.70
N TYR A 45 12.30 5.56 -6.31
CA TYR A 45 13.52 5.22 -5.58
C TYR A 45 14.30 6.50 -5.31
N PRO A 46 14.96 6.63 -4.15
CA PRO A 46 15.92 7.71 -3.97
C PRO A 46 16.99 7.63 -5.06
N GLU A 47 17.38 8.79 -5.58
CA GLU A 47 18.48 8.88 -6.54
C GLU A 47 19.76 8.35 -5.87
N ARG A 48 20.50 7.46 -6.56
CA ARG A 48 21.79 7.01 -6.04
C ARG A 48 22.74 8.21 -6.12
N MET A 49 23.26 8.62 -4.97
CA MET A 49 24.37 9.55 -4.90
C MET A 49 25.63 8.71 -4.76
N ASP A 50 26.05 8.09 -5.86
CA ASP A 50 27.37 7.48 -6.01
C ASP A 50 28.49 8.53 -6.09
#